data_AF-A0A7W4W146-F1
#
_entry.id   AF-A0A7W4W146-F1
#
_cell.length_a   1.000
_cell.length_b   1.000
_cell.length_c   1.000
_cell.angle_alpha   90.00
_cell.angle_beta   90.00
_cell.angle_gamma   90.00
#
_symmetry.space_group_name_H-M   'P 1'
#
loop_
_entity.id
_entity.type
_entity.pdbx_description
1 polymer ?
#
loop_
_entity_poly.entity_id
_entity_poly.type
_entity_poly.pdbx_seq_one_letter_code
_entity_poly.pdbx_strand_id
1 'polypeptide(L)'
;MTVGEEVVGRRPGRLRTLLTEPTLPVLVLATIAMVHRRYLPDILLFGGTAALVYADAGRWGFRTTSAAPAAPPRHRWATAVALLAVAAAMAALPPTSVALDIACALVGVLALRAAWRPGPALEPTRAAPVPRRWWVWPTLAVTLALVELWSFVHRAQPLVDDPDHPELSTLVEPLLESELVRTGFLWLWLLAGWWLLRRIQAWAR
;
A
#
# COMPACT_ATOMS: atom_id res chain seq x y z
N MET A 1 33.67 -26.79 36.49
CA MET A 1 32.40 -27.51 36.31
C MET A 1 31.30 -26.63 36.89
N THR A 2 30.48 -26.00 36.03
CA THR A 2 29.17 -25.34 36.24
C THR A 2 28.95 -24.42 35.02
N VAL A 3 28.49 -25.02 33.91
CA VAL A 3 27.13 -24.84 33.35
C VAL A 3 26.97 -23.45 32.74
N GLY A 4 27.20 -23.38 31.43
CA GLY A 4 26.86 -22.23 30.61
C GLY A 4 25.34 -22.12 30.51
N GLU A 5 24.81 -20.95 30.86
CA GLU A 5 23.45 -20.56 30.54
C GLU A 5 23.37 -20.34 29.02
N GLU A 6 22.98 -21.38 28.29
CA GLU A 6 22.37 -21.20 26.98
C GLU A 6 21.10 -20.39 27.17
N VAL A 7 21.19 -19.08 26.92
CA VAL A 7 20.02 -18.24 26.67
C VAL A 7 19.39 -18.78 25.39
N VAL A 8 18.49 -19.74 25.55
CA VAL A 8 17.58 -20.24 24.52
C VAL A 8 16.71 -19.05 24.13
N GLY A 9 17.20 -18.27 23.17
CA GLY A 9 16.49 -17.18 22.54
C GLY A 9 15.22 -17.75 21.94
N ARG A 10 14.12 -17.64 22.68
CA ARG A 10 12.77 -17.97 22.23
C ARG A 10 12.53 -17.12 20.99
N ARG A 11 12.72 -17.70 19.80
CA ARG A 11 12.40 -17.02 18.54
C ARG A 11 10.97 -16.51 18.69
N PRO A 12 10.71 -15.18 18.64
CA PRO A 12 9.35 -14.70 18.71
C PRO A 12 8.56 -15.47 17.65
N GLY A 13 7.47 -16.12 18.07
CA GLY A 13 6.69 -16.95 17.17
C GLY A 13 6.38 -16.16 15.92
N ARG A 14 6.59 -16.73 14.72
CA ARG A 14 6.43 -16.05 13.42
C ARG A 14 5.16 -15.18 13.37
N LEU A 15 4.08 -15.66 13.99
CA LEU A 15 2.80 -14.96 14.12
C LEU A 15 2.89 -13.62 14.87
N ARG A 16 3.63 -13.55 15.99
CA ARG A 16 3.82 -12.29 16.73
C ARG A 16 4.58 -11.28 15.87
N THR A 17 5.66 -11.69 15.22
CA THR A 17 6.43 -10.81 14.33
C THR A 17 5.60 -10.32 13.15
N LEU A 18 4.75 -11.18 12.58
CA LEU A 18 3.79 -10.84 11.51
C LEU A 18 2.72 -9.84 11.95
N LEU A 19 2.26 -9.92 13.21
CA LEU A 19 1.28 -8.99 13.79
C LEU A 19 1.90 -7.67 14.26
N THR A 20 3.20 -7.64 14.55
CA THR A 20 3.91 -6.40 14.89
C THR A 20 4.22 -5.55 13.66
N GLU A 21 4.31 -6.18 12.48
CA GLU A 21 4.39 -5.50 11.19
C GLU A 21 3.03 -4.85 10.88
N PRO A 22 2.93 -3.51 10.87
CA PRO A 22 1.65 -2.79 10.82
C PRO A 22 0.85 -3.05 9.54
N THR A 23 1.52 -3.45 8.45
CA THR A 23 0.94 -3.58 7.12
C THR A 23 -0.04 -4.76 7.02
N LEU A 24 0.32 -5.91 7.58
CA LEU A 24 -0.51 -7.13 7.53
C LEU A 24 -1.85 -6.99 8.27
N PRO A 25 -1.90 -6.57 9.55
CA PRO A 25 -3.16 -6.40 10.25
C PRO A 25 -4.03 -5.33 9.59
N VAL A 26 -3.44 -4.25 9.07
CA VAL A 26 -4.19 -3.22 8.32
C VAL A 26 -4.82 -3.81 7.05
N LEU A 27 -4.07 -4.57 6.25
CA LEU A 27 -4.61 -5.20 5.03
C LEU A 27 -5.68 -6.26 5.33
N VAL A 28 -5.51 -7.03 6.42
CA VAL A 28 -6.51 -8.02 6.85
C VAL A 28 -7.80 -7.31 7.32
N LEU A 29 -7.68 -6.26 8.14
CA LEU A 29 -8.83 -5.46 8.57
C LEU A 29 -9.55 -4.81 7.39
N ALA A 30 -8.80 -4.25 6.44
CA ALA A 30 -9.36 -3.70 5.21
C ALA A 30 -10.11 -4.78 4.42
N THR A 31 -9.51 -5.98 4.26
CA THR A 31 -10.16 -7.10 3.56
C THR A 31 -11.48 -7.51 4.24
N ILE A 32 -11.50 -7.61 5.58
CA ILE A 32 -12.71 -7.93 6.35
C ILE A 32 -13.81 -6.88 6.11
N ALA A 33 -13.46 -5.59 6.15
CA ALA A 33 -14.40 -4.51 5.86
C ALA A 33 -14.95 -4.61 4.42
N MET A 34 -14.11 -4.95 3.44
CA MET A 34 -14.54 -5.09 2.04
C MET A 34 -15.41 -6.31 1.78
N VAL A 35 -15.20 -7.41 2.52
CA VAL A 35 -16.12 -8.57 2.52
C VAL A 35 -17.50 -8.16 3.01
N HIS A 36 -17.57 -7.32 4.06
CA HIS A 36 -18.84 -6.81 4.55
C HIS A 36 -19.54 -5.90 3.52
N ARG A 37 -18.76 -5.08 2.80
CA ARG A 37 -19.24 -4.25 1.68
C ARG A 37 -19.56 -5.04 0.40
N ARG A 38 -19.22 -6.35 0.32
CA ARG A 38 -19.43 -7.22 -0.86
C ARG A 38 -18.83 -6.69 -2.17
N TYR A 39 -17.73 -5.95 -2.09
CA TYR A 39 -17.07 -5.38 -3.27
C TYR A 39 -15.87 -6.23 -3.69
N LEU A 40 -16.09 -7.10 -4.69
CA LEU A 40 -15.14 -8.13 -5.10
C LEU A 40 -13.75 -7.59 -5.52
N PRO A 41 -13.64 -6.47 -6.28
CA PRO A 41 -12.33 -5.94 -6.68
C PRO A 41 -11.43 -5.62 -5.48
N ASP A 42 -11.98 -4.98 -4.46
CA ASP A 42 -11.20 -4.58 -3.28
C ASP A 42 -10.86 -5.77 -2.38
N ILE A 43 -11.77 -6.75 -2.27
CA ILE A 43 -11.48 -8.00 -1.55
C ILE A 43 -10.27 -8.70 -2.19
N LEU A 44 -10.24 -8.78 -3.53
CA LEU A 44 -9.12 -9.38 -4.26
C LEU A 44 -7.84 -8.56 -4.11
N LEU A 45 -7.93 -7.23 -4.16
CA LEU A 45 -6.80 -6.34 -4.02
C LEU A 45 -6.18 -6.43 -2.62
N PHE A 46 -6.95 -6.18 -1.57
CA PHE A 46 -6.44 -6.17 -0.19
C PHE A 46 -6.11 -7.57 0.29
N GLY A 47 -6.98 -8.54 0.03
CA GLY A 47 -6.78 -9.93 0.43
C GLY A 47 -5.63 -10.59 -0.33
N GLY A 48 -5.55 -10.36 -1.64
CA GLY A 48 -4.43 -10.83 -2.48
C GLY A 48 -3.10 -10.19 -2.05
N THR A 49 -3.09 -8.89 -1.75
CA THR A 49 -1.89 -8.20 -1.24
C THR A 49 -1.48 -8.74 0.13
N ALA A 50 -2.43 -8.97 1.05
CA ALA A 50 -2.16 -9.55 2.36
C ALA A 50 -1.56 -10.97 2.23
N ALA A 51 -2.13 -11.80 1.34
CA ALA A 51 -1.62 -13.13 1.06
C ALA A 51 -0.21 -13.10 0.45
N LEU A 52 0.05 -12.17 -0.46
CA LEU A 52 1.37 -11.98 -1.06
C LEU A 52 2.40 -11.57 -0.02
N VAL A 53 2.09 -10.59 0.83
CA VAL A 53 2.97 -10.15 1.93
C VAL A 53 3.22 -11.28 2.93
N TYR A 54 2.19 -12.07 3.27
CA TYR A 54 2.34 -13.23 4.15
C TYR A 54 3.26 -14.31 3.53
N ALA A 55 3.06 -14.62 2.25
CA ALA A 55 3.87 -15.60 1.53
C ALA A 55 5.34 -15.14 1.39
N ASP A 56 5.55 -13.85 1.14
CA ASP A 56 6.88 -13.23 1.06
C ASP A 56 7.58 -13.25 2.42
N ALA A 57 6.88 -12.85 3.49
CA ALA A 57 7.40 -12.92 4.86
C ALA A 57 7.79 -14.35 5.27
N GLY A 58 7.05 -15.36 4.82
CA GLY A 58 7.34 -16.77 5.07
C GLY A 58 8.61 -17.27 4.36
N ARG A 59 8.93 -16.69 3.20
CA ARG A 59 10.06 -17.06 2.33
C ARG A 59 11.35 -16.30 2.65
N TRP A 60 11.27 -15.02 3.04
CA TRP A 60 12.44 -14.13 3.16
C TRP A 60 12.70 -13.63 4.58
N GLY A 61 11.71 -13.72 5.48
CA GLY A 61 11.73 -13.07 6.79
C GLY A 61 11.69 -11.55 6.67
N PHE A 62 11.01 -10.85 7.59
CA PHE A 62 11.00 -9.38 7.62
C PHE A 62 12.40 -8.82 7.90
N ARG A 63 13.21 -8.69 6.84
CA ARG A 63 14.56 -8.15 6.90
C ARG A 63 14.51 -6.75 6.32
N THR A 64 14.42 -5.76 7.19
CA THR A 64 14.44 -4.35 6.82
C THR A 64 15.89 -3.90 6.61
N THR A 65 16.30 -3.82 5.35
CA THR A 65 17.63 -3.27 5.01
C THR A 65 17.58 -1.74 5.11
N SER A 66 18.56 -1.16 5.82
CA SER A 66 18.81 0.28 5.75
C SER A 66 19.45 0.60 4.39
N ALA A 67 18.66 1.01 3.41
CA ALA A 67 19.18 1.39 2.09
C ALA A 67 20.01 2.67 2.16
N ALA A 68 21.14 2.67 1.44
CA ALA A 68 21.71 3.89 0.91
C ALA A 68 20.66 4.65 0.05
N PRO A 69 20.64 5.98 0.06
CA PRO A 69 19.73 6.76 -0.78
C PRO A 69 19.83 6.32 -2.25
N ALA A 70 18.69 6.03 -2.89
CA ALA A 70 18.68 5.69 -4.31
C ALA A 70 19.16 6.90 -5.12
N ALA A 71 20.30 6.76 -5.80
CA ALA A 71 20.91 7.85 -6.58
C ALA A 71 19.88 8.48 -7.54
N PRO A 72 19.77 9.83 -7.58
CA PRO A 72 18.73 10.50 -8.34
C PRO A 72 18.77 10.09 -9.81
N PRO A 73 17.62 9.91 -10.48
CA PRO A 73 17.61 9.51 -11.86
C PRO A 73 18.17 10.65 -12.71
N ARG A 74 19.06 10.31 -13.65
CA ARG A 74 19.70 11.27 -14.57
C ARG A 74 18.66 12.11 -15.33
N HIS A 75 17.46 11.57 -15.55
CA HIS A 75 16.35 12.23 -16.26
C HIS A 75 15.09 12.37 -15.39
N ARG A 76 15.25 12.84 -14.15
CA ARG A 76 14.13 13.02 -13.19
C ARG A 76 12.95 13.83 -13.76
N TRP A 77 13.23 14.90 -14.50
CA TRP A 77 12.21 15.76 -15.09
C TRP A 77 11.48 15.07 -16.23
N ALA A 78 12.20 14.40 -17.14
CA ALA A 78 11.57 13.64 -18.21
C ALA A 78 10.67 12.52 -17.65
N THR A 79 11.09 11.87 -16.55
CA THR A 79 10.26 10.86 -15.88
C THR A 79 9.01 11.49 -15.27
N ALA A 80 9.15 12.61 -14.57
CA ALA A 80 8.01 13.32 -13.98
C ALA A 80 6.99 13.78 -15.03
N VAL A 81 7.47 14.30 -16.17
CA VAL A 81 6.64 14.70 -17.32
C VAL A 81 5.97 13.49 -17.96
N ALA A 82 6.68 12.37 -18.14
CA ALA A 82 6.09 11.15 -18.67
C ALA A 82 4.97 10.61 -17.76
N LEU A 83 5.19 10.60 -16.44
CA LEU A 83 4.15 10.22 -15.48
C LEU A 83 2.98 11.19 -15.48
N LEU A 84 3.21 12.49 -15.71
CA LEU A 84 2.13 13.47 -15.84
C LEU A 84 1.29 13.21 -17.08
N ALA A 85 1.92 12.88 -18.21
CA ALA A 85 1.21 12.53 -19.44
C ALA A 85 0.36 11.26 -19.26
N VAL A 86 0.89 10.24 -18.57
CA VAL A 86 0.12 9.02 -18.22
C VAL A 86 -1.04 9.37 -17.29
N ALA A 87 -0.82 10.19 -16.26
CA ALA A 87 -1.87 10.64 -15.35
C ALA A 87 -3.00 11.39 -16.09
N ALA A 88 -2.64 12.30 -17.00
CA ALA A 88 -3.61 13.03 -17.81
C ALA A 88 -4.39 12.10 -18.75
N ALA A 89 -3.71 11.15 -19.40
CA ALA A 89 -4.37 10.16 -20.25
C ALA A 89 -5.37 9.28 -19.48
N MET A 90 -5.02 8.87 -18.26
CA MET A 90 -5.93 8.14 -17.37
C MET A 90 -7.08 9.04 -16.89
N ALA A 91 -6.79 10.31 -16.55
CA ALA A 91 -7.78 11.27 -16.13
C ALA A 91 -8.73 11.72 -17.26
N ALA A 92 -8.43 11.44 -18.53
CA ALA A 92 -9.38 11.67 -19.62
C ALA A 92 -10.46 10.57 -19.69
N LEU A 93 -10.27 9.42 -19.01
CA LEU A 93 -11.25 8.34 -18.97
C LEU A 93 -12.42 8.69 -18.03
N PRO A 94 -13.65 8.18 -18.28
CA PRO A 94 -14.76 8.40 -17.36
C PRO A 94 -14.46 7.83 -15.96
N PRO A 95 -14.78 8.54 -14.86
CA PRO A 95 -14.39 8.15 -13.49
C PRO A 95 -14.85 6.75 -13.08
N THR A 96 -16.02 6.33 -13.55
CA THR A 96 -16.64 5.04 -13.24
C THR A 96 -16.48 4.02 -14.38
N SER A 97 -15.53 4.24 -15.29
CA SER A 97 -15.31 3.34 -16.43
C SER A 97 -14.40 2.18 -16.08
N VAL A 98 -14.77 0.99 -16.57
CA VAL A 98 -13.93 -0.22 -16.54
C VAL A 98 -12.56 0.02 -17.20
N ALA A 99 -12.48 0.94 -18.16
CA ALA A 99 -11.22 1.31 -18.79
C ALA A 99 -10.22 1.94 -17.80
N LEU A 100 -10.69 2.81 -16.91
CA LEU A 100 -9.86 3.41 -15.87
C LEU A 100 -9.39 2.34 -14.87
N ASP A 101 -10.28 1.42 -14.48
CA ASP A 101 -9.95 0.30 -13.60
C ASP A 101 -8.84 -0.58 -14.21
N ILE A 102 -8.97 -0.93 -15.50
CA ILE A 102 -7.96 -1.70 -16.23
C ILE A 102 -6.63 -0.93 -16.31
N ALA A 103 -6.67 0.38 -16.57
CA ALA A 103 -5.45 1.19 -16.63
C ALA A 103 -4.72 1.21 -15.28
N CYS A 104 -5.44 1.42 -14.18
CA CYS A 104 -4.92 1.36 -12.82
C CYS A 104 -4.33 -0.02 -12.50
N ALA A 105 -5.05 -1.09 -12.83
CA ALA A 105 -4.60 -2.46 -12.64
C ALA A 105 -3.32 -2.76 -13.44
N LEU A 106 -3.25 -2.32 -14.70
CA LEU A 106 -2.07 -2.51 -15.54
C LEU A 106 -0.84 -1.81 -14.95
N VAL A 107 -0.99 -0.57 -14.48
CA VAL A 107 0.10 0.14 -13.78
C VAL A 107 0.56 -0.64 -12.55
N GLY A 108 -0.38 -1.16 -11.74
CA GLY A 108 -0.08 -2.00 -10.59
C GLY A 108 0.69 -3.27 -10.96
N VAL A 109 0.23 -4.01 -11.98
CA VAL A 109 0.88 -5.22 -12.48
C VAL A 109 2.29 -4.94 -13.01
N LEU A 110 2.46 -3.85 -13.77
CA LEU A 110 3.77 -3.43 -14.28
C LEU A 110 4.73 -3.06 -13.13
N ALA A 111 4.23 -2.35 -12.12
CA ALA A 111 5.01 -2.01 -10.93
C ALA A 111 5.43 -3.27 -10.14
N LEU A 112 4.50 -4.21 -9.93
CA LEU A 112 4.79 -5.50 -9.29
C LEU A 112 5.84 -6.29 -10.06
N ARG A 113 5.67 -6.42 -11.39
CA ARG A 113 6.64 -7.09 -12.26
C ARG A 113 8.02 -6.42 -12.19
N ALA A 114 8.08 -5.09 -12.17
CA ALA A 114 9.33 -4.34 -12.10
C ALA A 114 10.01 -4.44 -10.72
N ALA A 115 9.22 -4.62 -9.65
CA ALA A 115 9.69 -4.87 -8.30
C ALA A 115 10.09 -6.35 -8.10
N TRP A 116 9.51 -7.27 -8.87
CA TRP A 116 9.75 -8.70 -8.78
C TRP A 116 11.15 -9.07 -9.29
N ARG A 117 12.15 -8.98 -8.41
CA ARG A 117 13.48 -9.53 -8.63
C ARG A 117 13.83 -10.41 -7.44
N PRO A 118 14.27 -11.66 -7.65
CA PRO A 118 14.89 -12.43 -6.57
C PRO A 118 16.17 -11.68 -6.16
N GLY A 119 16.14 -10.96 -5.04
CA GLY A 119 17.35 -10.39 -4.46
C GLY A 119 18.28 -11.51 -3.98
N PRO A 120 19.61 -11.31 -3.98
CA PRO A 120 20.52 -12.22 -3.28
C PRO A 120 20.08 -12.35 -1.81
N ALA A 121 20.26 -13.53 -1.21
CA ALA A 121 19.94 -13.77 0.19
C ALA A 121 20.67 -12.74 1.06
N LEU A 122 19.93 -11.73 1.54
CA LEU A 122 20.48 -10.61 2.29
C LEU A 122 21.06 -11.12 3.60
N GLU A 123 22.34 -10.83 3.86
CA GLU A 123 22.93 -11.02 5.18
C GLU A 123 22.14 -10.22 6.23
N PRO A 124 22.02 -10.75 7.47
CA PRO A 124 21.28 -10.09 8.55
C PRO A 124 22.01 -8.83 9.03
N THR A 125 21.90 -7.74 8.29
CA THR A 125 22.35 -6.43 8.75
C THR A 125 21.33 -5.86 9.74
N ARG A 126 21.85 -5.20 10.78
CA ARG A 126 21.10 -4.53 11.86
C ARG A 126 19.85 -3.82 11.31
N ALA A 127 18.69 -4.10 11.91
CA ALA A 127 17.42 -3.49 11.55
C ALA A 127 17.59 -1.96 11.45
N ALA A 128 17.15 -1.39 10.32
CA ALA A 128 17.18 0.05 10.15
C ALA A 128 16.39 0.73 11.30
N PRO A 129 16.87 1.86 11.84
CA PRO A 129 16.12 2.58 12.85
C PRO A 129 14.76 2.98 12.29
N VAL A 130 13.69 2.59 12.99
CA VAL A 130 12.33 2.94 12.60
C VAL A 130 12.18 4.47 12.68
N PRO A 131 11.73 5.15 11.62
CA PRO A 131 11.64 6.61 11.64
C PRO A 131 10.69 7.09 12.74
N ARG A 132 11.06 8.16 13.45
CA ARG A 132 10.38 8.69 14.66
C ARG A 132 8.87 9.01 14.49
N ARG A 133 8.35 9.00 13.26
CA ARG A 133 6.95 9.29 12.91
C ARG A 133 6.32 8.24 12.00
N TRP A 134 6.86 7.03 11.99
CA TRP A 134 6.31 5.94 11.18
C TRP A 134 4.85 5.64 11.50
N TRP A 135 4.46 5.81 12.77
CA TRP A 135 3.12 5.52 13.29
C TRP A 135 2.04 6.50 12.79
N VAL A 136 2.41 7.69 12.30
CA VAL A 136 1.45 8.69 11.83
C VAL A 136 0.62 8.15 10.67
N TRP A 137 1.26 7.44 9.74
CA TRP A 137 0.60 6.86 8.56
C TRP A 137 -0.39 5.75 8.89
N PRO A 138 -0.03 4.69 9.65
CA PRO A 138 -0.99 3.67 10.03
C PRO A 138 -2.09 4.23 10.93
N THR A 139 -1.79 5.17 11.84
CA THR A 139 -2.83 5.84 12.63
C THR A 139 -3.80 6.60 11.74
N LEU A 140 -3.31 7.38 10.78
CA LEU A 140 -4.17 8.10 9.84
C LEU A 140 -5.03 7.14 9.00
N ALA A 141 -4.44 6.08 8.46
CA ALA A 141 -5.14 5.08 7.65
C ALA A 141 -6.23 4.35 8.47
N VAL A 142 -5.91 3.94 9.70
CA VAL A 142 -6.87 3.29 10.59
C VAL A 142 -7.98 4.26 10.99
N THR A 143 -7.66 5.51 11.32
CA THR A 143 -8.69 6.52 11.65
C THR A 143 -9.63 6.76 10.46
N LEU A 144 -9.10 6.95 9.25
CA LEU A 144 -9.93 7.12 8.05
C LEU A 144 -10.79 5.88 7.77
N ALA A 145 -10.24 4.68 7.92
CA ALA A 145 -10.99 3.44 7.77
C ALA A 145 -12.08 3.27 8.83
N LEU A 146 -11.84 3.68 10.08
CA LEU A 146 -12.82 3.65 11.16
C LEU A 146 -13.93 4.68 10.94
N VAL A 147 -13.60 5.88 10.44
CA VAL A 147 -14.59 6.89 10.05
C VAL A 147 -15.49 6.35 8.93
N GLU A 148 -14.90 5.76 7.89
CA GLU A 148 -15.62 5.14 6.79
C GLU A 148 -16.55 4.01 7.28
N LEU A 149 -16.03 3.12 8.12
CA LEU A 149 -16.80 2.02 8.70
C LEU A 149 -17.94 2.52 9.59
N TRP A 150 -17.69 3.57 10.38
CA TRP A 150 -18.70 4.17 11.24
C TRP A 150 -19.84 4.74 10.41
N SER A 151 -19.55 5.54 9.38
CA SER A 151 -20.56 6.08 8.46
C SER A 151 -21.35 4.97 7.79
N PHE A 152 -20.68 3.92 7.32
CA PHE A 152 -21.33 2.78 6.68
C PHE A 152 -22.29 2.03 7.62
N VAL A 153 -21.90 1.78 8.88
CA VAL A 153 -22.72 1.05 9.85
C VAL A 153 -23.95 1.83 10.30
N HIS A 154 -23.88 3.16 10.35
CA HIS A 154 -24.99 4.01 10.80
C HIS A 154 -25.93 4.44 9.68
N ARG A 155 -25.57 4.18 8.42
CA ARG A 155 -26.41 4.47 7.26
C ARG A 155 -27.71 3.67 7.30
N ALA A 156 -28.84 4.33 7.02
CA ALA A 156 -30.15 3.67 7.05
C ALA A 156 -30.37 2.64 5.92
N GLN A 157 -29.76 2.87 4.74
CA GLN A 157 -29.88 1.98 3.58
C GLN A 157 -28.51 1.79 2.89
N PRO A 158 -28.02 0.55 2.69
CA PRO A 158 -26.68 0.32 2.15
C PRO A 158 -26.43 0.84 0.72
N LEU A 159 -27.48 1.07 -0.07
CA LEU A 159 -27.39 1.43 -1.49
C LEU A 159 -27.72 2.90 -1.79
N VAL A 160 -28.08 3.68 -0.78
CA VAL A 160 -28.49 5.08 -0.95
C VAL A 160 -27.56 5.95 -0.12
N ASP A 161 -27.07 7.04 -0.71
CA ASP A 161 -26.25 7.99 0.04
C ASP A 161 -27.07 8.67 1.13
N ASP A 162 -26.46 8.71 2.32
CA ASP A 162 -27.08 9.24 3.53
C ASP A 162 -26.34 10.51 3.95
N PRO A 163 -26.97 11.69 3.82
CA PRO A 163 -26.33 12.96 4.13
C PRO A 163 -26.05 13.14 5.63
N ASP A 164 -26.71 12.38 6.51
CA ASP A 164 -26.46 12.45 7.95
C ASP A 164 -25.20 11.63 8.34
N HIS A 165 -24.83 10.68 7.51
CA HIS A 165 -23.66 9.81 7.68
C HIS A 165 -22.84 9.68 6.38
N PRO A 166 -22.24 10.78 5.87
CA PRO A 166 -21.50 10.76 4.62
C PRO A 166 -20.23 9.90 4.76
N GLU A 167 -19.94 9.15 3.70
CA GLU A 167 -18.71 8.39 3.57
C GLU A 167 -17.60 9.28 3.02
N LEU A 168 -16.34 8.98 3.34
CA LEU A 168 -15.20 9.71 2.78
C LEU A 168 -15.18 9.59 1.25
N SER A 169 -15.60 8.45 0.71
CA SER A 169 -15.82 8.25 -0.73
C SER A 169 -16.75 9.31 -1.32
N THR A 170 -17.94 9.48 -0.73
CA THR A 170 -18.95 10.47 -1.18
C THR A 170 -18.46 11.92 -1.08
N LEU A 171 -17.54 12.21 -0.16
CA LEU A 171 -16.94 13.54 -0.04
C LEU A 171 -15.82 13.78 -1.06
N VAL A 172 -15.09 12.73 -1.44
CA VAL A 172 -13.96 12.81 -2.37
C VAL A 172 -14.42 12.73 -3.83
N GLU A 173 -15.52 12.05 -4.11
CA GLU A 173 -16.06 11.85 -5.45
C GLU A 173 -16.24 13.17 -6.23
N PRO A 174 -16.87 14.23 -5.68
CA PRO A 174 -17.05 15.49 -6.40
C PRO A 174 -15.72 16.20 -6.71
N LEU A 175 -14.69 15.99 -5.88
CA LEU A 175 -13.37 16.52 -6.14
C LEU A 175 -12.72 15.81 -7.33
N LEU A 176 -12.94 14.49 -7.46
CA LEU A 176 -12.38 13.67 -8.54
C LEU A 176 -13.14 13.79 -9.87
N GLU A 177 -14.34 14.39 -9.88
CA GLU A 177 -15.04 14.79 -11.11
C GLU A 177 -14.25 15.85 -11.89
N SER A 178 -13.49 16.70 -11.20
CA SER A 178 -12.60 17.66 -11.86
C SER A 178 -11.41 16.93 -12.49
N GLU A 179 -11.33 16.98 -13.82
CA GLU A 179 -10.22 16.38 -14.58
C GLU A 179 -8.85 16.88 -14.11
N LEU A 180 -8.75 18.16 -13.72
CA LEU A 180 -7.51 18.76 -13.22
C LEU A 180 -7.10 18.15 -11.86
N VAL A 181 -8.05 18.08 -10.92
CA VAL A 181 -7.81 17.50 -9.59
C VAL A 181 -7.45 16.03 -9.70
N ARG A 182 -8.20 15.29 -10.52
CA ARG A 182 -7.95 13.87 -10.81
C ARG A 182 -6.58 13.63 -11.44
N THR A 183 -6.19 14.45 -12.41
CA THR A 183 -4.85 14.39 -13.01
C THR A 183 -3.77 14.62 -11.95
N GLY A 184 -3.92 15.64 -11.11
CA GLY A 184 -2.99 15.93 -10.03
C GLY A 184 -2.87 14.76 -9.03
N PHE A 185 -3.99 14.17 -8.64
CA PHE A 185 -4.04 13.03 -7.75
C PHE A 185 -3.35 11.79 -8.36
N LEU A 186 -3.70 11.42 -9.59
CA LEU A 186 -3.08 10.30 -10.31
C LEU A 186 -1.58 10.52 -10.52
N TRP A 187 -1.16 11.74 -10.81
CA TRP A 187 0.25 12.08 -10.98
C TRP A 187 1.03 11.91 -9.67
N LEU A 188 0.48 12.38 -8.55
CA LEU A 188 1.07 12.18 -7.23
C LEU A 188 1.15 10.70 -6.86
N TRP A 189 0.10 9.93 -7.16
CA TRP A 189 0.07 8.48 -6.95
C TRP A 189 1.15 7.76 -7.77
N LEU A 190 1.28 8.09 -9.06
CA LEU A 190 2.33 7.55 -9.93
C LEU A 190 3.73 7.93 -9.46
N LEU A 191 3.94 9.18 -9.01
CA LEU A 191 5.22 9.62 -8.45
C LEU A 191 5.59 8.86 -7.18
N ALA A 192 4.62 8.64 -6.29
CA ALA A 192 4.82 7.84 -5.08
C ALA A 192 5.17 6.39 -5.42
N GLY A 193 4.44 5.76 -6.35
CA GLY A 193 4.73 4.41 -6.84
C GLY A 193 6.11 4.30 -7.50
N TRP A 194 6.47 5.25 -8.35
CA TRP A 194 7.80 5.32 -8.97
C TRP A 194 8.92 5.49 -7.93
N TRP A 195 8.73 6.38 -6.96
CA TRP A 195 9.67 6.57 -5.86
C TRP A 195 9.85 5.27 -5.06
N LEU A 196 8.77 4.59 -4.73
CA LEU A 196 8.79 3.31 -4.01
C LEU A 196 9.53 2.23 -4.82
N LEU A 197 9.21 2.08 -6.10
CA LEU A 197 9.86 1.12 -6.99
C LEU A 197 11.37 1.33 -7.06
N ARG A 198 11.82 2.60 -7.13
CA ARG A 198 13.25 2.92 -7.11
C ARG A 198 13.92 2.55 -5.80
N ARG A 199 13.22 2.68 -4.67
CA ARG A 199 13.75 2.26 -3.36
C ARG A 199 13.88 0.74 -3.30
N ILE A 200 12.88 0.01 -3.78
CA ILE A 200 12.90 -1.46 -3.87
C ILE A 200 14.04 -1.94 -4.78
N GLN A 201 14.19 -1.34 -5.96
CA GLN A 201 15.25 -1.71 -6.90
C GLN A 201 16.65 -1.36 -6.39
N ALA A 202 16.78 -0.31 -5.58
CA ALA A 202 18.04 0.00 -4.91
C ALA A 202 18.40 -1.03 -3.81
N TRP A 203 17.41 -1.71 -3.22
CA TRP A 203 17.65 -2.81 -2.27
C TRP A 203 18.09 -4.11 -2.95
N ALA A 204 17.74 -4.30 -4.22
CA ALA A 204 18.03 -5.53 -4.97
C ALA A 204 19.42 -5.55 -5.64
N ARG A 205 20.17 -4.44 -5.60
CA ARG A 205 21.54 -4.34 -6.11
C ARG A 205 22.53 -4.46 -4.97
#